data_AF-A0A2G2N3A1-F1
#
_entry.id   AF-A0A2G2N3A1-F1
#
_cell.length_a   1.000
_cell.length_b   1.000
_cell.length_c   1.000
_cell.angle_alpha   90.00
_cell.angle_beta   90.00
_cell.angle_gamma   90.00
#
_symmetry.space_group_name_H-M   'P 1'
#
loop_
_entity.id
_entity.type
_entity.pdbx_description
1 polymer ?
#
loop_
_entity_poly.entity_id
_entity_poly.type
_entity_poly.pdbx_seq_one_letter_code
_entity_poly.pdbx_strand_id
1 'polypeptide(L)' 'MKKVAVVKAGEVKEKPFILDDFIPDKAAYSSMNKVTKKELRNLAEELGLAYDDAQIIFTKKLTNAYIESLVGKKTG' A
#
# COMPACT_ATOMS: atom_id res chain seq x y z
N MET A 1 0.46 7.73 39.01
CA MET A 1 -0.19 9.06 38.92
C MET A 1 -0.03 9.57 37.49
N LYS A 2 -1.11 9.79 36.73
CA LYS A 2 -1.03 10.37 35.37
C LYS A 2 -1.23 11.89 35.47
N LYS A 3 -0.30 12.68 34.93
CA LYS A 3 -0.44 14.14 34.82
C LYS A 3 -1.52 14.45 33.78
N VAL A 4 -2.64 15.01 34.22
CA VAL A 4 -3.70 15.51 33.33
C VAL A 4 -3.46 16.99 33.11
N ALA A 5 -3.17 17.39 31.87
CA ALA A 5 -3.09 18.80 31.48
C ALA A 5 -4.49 19.27 31.10
N VAL A 6 -5.05 20.18 31.89
CA VAL A 6 -6.34 20.83 31.59
C VAL A 6 -6.05 22.05 30.73
N VAL A 7 -6.39 21.98 29.44
CA VAL A 7 -6.24 23.07 28.47
C VAL A 7 -7.56 23.83 28.30
N LYS A 8 -7.49 25.15 28.13
CA LYS A 8 -8.66 26.00 27.91
C LYS A 8 -9.19 25.79 26.48
N ALA A 9 -10.50 25.89 26.27
CA ALA A 9 -11.13 25.64 24.96
C ALA A 9 -10.50 26.45 23.80
N GLY A 10 -10.00 27.66 24.07
CA GLY A 10 -9.33 28.51 23.07
C GLY A 10 -7.89 28.13 22.73
N GLU A 11 -7.27 27.19 23.47
CA GLU A 11 -5.92 26.68 23.22
C GLU A 11 -5.92 25.38 22.39
N VAL A 12 -7.10 24.81 22.13
CA VAL A 12 -7.27 23.64 21.29
C VAL A 12 -7.35 24.10 19.83
N LYS A 13 -6.25 23.93 19.09
CA LYS A 13 -6.30 24.04 17.63
C LYS A 13 -6.97 22.79 17.07
N GLU A 14 -8.27 22.87 16.84
CA GLU A 14 -9.00 21.85 16.08
C GLU A 14 -8.45 21.85 14.65
N LYS A 15 -7.67 20.81 14.32
CA LYS A 15 -7.33 20.53 12.92
C LYS A 15 -8.44 19.66 12.36
N PRO A 16 -9.16 20.12 11.33
CA PRO A 16 -10.12 19.26 10.65
C PRO A 16 -9.40 18.01 10.14
N PHE A 17 -10.04 16.86 10.33
CA PHE A 17 -9.53 15.59 9.81
C PHE A 17 -9.77 15.57 8.30
N ILE A 18 -8.73 15.89 7.53
CA ILE A 18 -8.76 15.85 6.06
C ILE A 18 -8.45 14.41 5.66
N LEU A 19 -9.48 13.66 5.27
CA LEU A 19 -9.36 12.24 4.91
C LEU A 19 -8.35 12.03 3.76
N ASP A 20 -8.30 12.97 2.81
CA ASP A 20 -7.42 12.90 1.64
C ASP A 20 -5.93 12.95 2.01
N ASP A 21 -5.56 13.56 3.14
CA ASP A 21 -4.17 13.56 3.64
C ASP A 21 -3.70 12.14 4.07
N PHE A 22 -4.65 11.24 4.30
CA PHE A 22 -4.40 9.87 4.75
C PHE A 22 -4.70 8.82 3.66
N ILE A 23 -5.22 9.24 2.52
CA ILE A 23 -5.43 8.36 1.36
C ILE A 23 -4.25 8.59 0.40
N PRO A 24 -3.44 7.55 0.11
CA PRO A 24 -2.38 7.66 -0.89
C PRO A 24 -2.98 8.07 -2.23
N ASP A 25 -2.46 9.14 -2.80
CA ASP A 25 -2.94 9.73 -4.05
C ASP A 25 -2.96 8.67 -5.16
N LYS A 26 -4.04 8.61 -5.96
CA LYS A 26 -4.17 7.55 -6.99
C LYS A 26 -3.02 7.58 -8.00
N ALA A 27 -2.42 8.76 -8.20
CA ALA A 27 -1.23 8.95 -9.02
C ALA A 27 -0.04 8.08 -8.56
N ALA A 28 0.09 7.80 -7.26
CA ALA A 28 1.16 6.96 -6.72
C ALA A 28 1.08 5.50 -7.20
N TYR A 29 -0.09 5.00 -7.59
CA TYR A 29 -0.24 3.65 -8.13
C TYR A 29 0.10 3.56 -9.61
N SER A 30 0.03 4.69 -10.35
CA SER A 30 0.36 4.74 -11.78
C SER A 30 1.86 4.52 -12.05
N SER A 31 2.71 4.69 -11.04
CA SER A 31 4.15 4.43 -11.09
C SER A 31 4.55 3.04 -10.57
N MET A 32 3.61 2.20 -10.12
CA MET A 32 3.94 0.83 -9.72
C MET A 32 4.32 -0.02 -10.93
N ASN A 33 5.58 -0.46 -10.96
CA ASN A 33 6.07 -1.38 -11.97
C ASN A 33 5.49 -2.79 -11.76
N LYS A 34 5.36 -3.53 -12.87
CA LYS A 34 4.99 -4.94 -12.82
C LYS A 34 6.05 -5.74 -12.06
N VAL A 35 5.58 -6.69 -11.26
CA VAL A 35 6.43 -7.59 -10.48
C VAL A 35 6.94 -8.74 -11.36
N THR A 36 8.23 -9.05 -11.22
CA THR A 36 8.93 -10.14 -11.92
C THR A 36 8.97 -11.42 -11.09
N LYS A 37 9.28 -12.55 -11.72
CA LYS A 37 9.47 -13.83 -11.00
C LYS A 37 10.65 -13.77 -10.05
N LYS A 38 11.72 -13.03 -10.40
CA LYS A 38 12.94 -12.91 -9.61
C LYS A 38 12.67 -12.18 -8.30
N GLU A 39 11.96 -11.05 -8.36
CA GLU A 39 11.57 -10.29 -7.17
C GLU A 39 10.71 -11.13 -6.22
N LEU A 40 9.76 -11.91 -6.75
CA LEU A 40 8.93 -12.78 -5.92
C LEU A 40 9.70 -13.92 -5.27
N ARG A 41 10.69 -14.50 -5.96
CA ARG A 41 11.58 -15.52 -5.38
C ARG A 41 12.45 -14.95 -4.27
N ASN A 42 13.10 -13.81 -4.54
CA ASN A 42 13.90 -13.11 -3.54
C ASN A 42 13.06 -12.77 -2.29
N LEU A 43 11.84 -12.27 -2.48
CA LEU A 43 10.93 -11.98 -1.37
C LEU A 43 10.55 -13.25 -0.59
N ALA A 44 10.29 -14.36 -1.27
CA ALA A 44 9.98 -15.62 -0.59
C ALA A 44 11.19 -16.15 0.21
N GLU A 45 12.40 -16.01 -0.33
CA GLU A 45 13.65 -16.35 0.38
C GLU A 45 13.86 -15.46 1.61
N GLU A 46 13.69 -14.15 1.48
CA GLU A 46 13.79 -13.18 2.59
C GLU A 46 12.80 -13.48 3.72
N LEU A 47 11.60 -13.95 3.36
CA LEU A 47 10.54 -14.32 4.29
C LEU A 47 10.65 -15.78 4.80
N GLY A 48 11.62 -16.56 4.32
CA GLY A 48 11.78 -17.97 4.68
C GLY A 48 10.60 -18.85 4.25
N LEU A 49 9.89 -18.48 3.18
CA LEU A 49 8.73 -19.21 2.67
C LEU A 49 9.17 -20.31 1.71
N ALA A 50 8.66 -21.51 1.92
CA ALA A 50 8.73 -22.55 0.91
C ALA A 50 7.84 -22.16 -0.28
N TYR A 51 8.37 -22.26 -1.49
CA TYR A 51 7.62 -21.97 -2.70
C TYR A 51 7.90 -22.98 -3.80
N ASP A 52 6.92 -23.17 -4.68
CA ASP A 52 7.09 -23.81 -5.98
C ASP A 52 6.90 -22.82 -7.13
N ASP A 53 7.25 -23.25 -8.35
CA ASP A 53 7.19 -22.39 -9.53
C ASP A 53 5.75 -22.02 -9.93
N ALA A 54 4.75 -22.86 -9.60
CA ALA A 54 3.34 -22.60 -9.86
C ALA A 54 2.81 -21.47 -8.96
N GLN A 55 3.19 -21.48 -7.68
CA GLN A 55 2.89 -20.43 -6.70
C GLN A 55 3.50 -19.09 -7.13
N ILE A 56 4.78 -19.08 -7.56
CA ILE A 56 5.43 -17.85 -8.07
C ILE A 56 4.70 -17.31 -9.31
N ILE A 57 4.31 -18.19 -10.25
CA ILE A 57 3.58 -17.78 -11.45
C ILE A 57 2.19 -17.22 -11.11
N PHE A 58 1.48 -17.88 -10.20
CA PHE A 58 0.15 -17.46 -9.77
C PHE A 58 0.19 -16.10 -9.08
N THR A 59 1.06 -15.94 -8.08
CA THR A 59 1.27 -14.68 -7.36
C THR A 59 1.65 -13.56 -8.32
N LYS A 60 2.55 -13.81 -9.28
CA LYS A 60 2.90 -12.83 -10.32
C LYS A 60 1.68 -12.36 -11.12
N LYS A 61 0.79 -13.27 -11.51
CA LYS A 61 -0.42 -12.89 -12.26
C LYS A 61 -1.36 -12.07 -11.39
N LEU A 62 -1.59 -12.51 -10.16
CA LEU A 62 -2.50 -11.84 -9.22
C LEU A 62 -2.03 -10.42 -8.91
N THR A 63 -0.77 -10.25 -8.51
CA THR A 63 -0.23 -8.94 -8.12
C THR A 63 -0.20 -7.97 -9.31
N ASN A 64 0.19 -8.45 -10.50
CA ASN A 64 0.19 -7.59 -11.69
C ASN A 64 -1.22 -7.19 -12.13
N ALA A 65 -2.19 -8.12 -12.08
CA ALA A 65 -3.58 -7.79 -12.39
C ALA A 65 -4.15 -6.77 -11.39
N TYR A 66 -3.77 -6.89 -10.11
CA TYR A 66 -4.15 -5.91 -9.09
C TYR A 66 -3.55 -4.54 -9.38
N ILE A 67 -2.24 -4.45 -9.65
CA ILE A 67 -1.58 -3.21 -10.03
C ILE A 67 -2.28 -2.59 -11.26
N GLU A 68 -2.54 -3.39 -12.30
CA GLU A 68 -3.27 -2.94 -13.50
C GLU A 68 -4.68 -2.42 -13.17
N SER A 69 -5.38 -3.04 -12.20
CA SER A 69 -6.70 -2.57 -11.77
C SER A 69 -6.64 -1.21 -11.06
N LEU A 70 -5.56 -0.92 -10.34
CA LEU A 70 -5.36 0.34 -9.63
C LEU A 70 -4.99 1.50 -10.55
N VAL A 71 -4.28 1.21 -11.65
CA VAL A 71 -3.92 2.22 -12.66
C VAL A 71 -5.15 2.73 -13.42
N GLY A 72 -6.31 2.07 -13.27
CA GLY A 72 -7.52 2.37 -14.01
C GLY A 72 -7.35 1.92 -15.46
N LYS A 73 -8.30 1.12 -15.96
CA LYS A 73 -8.41 0.94 -17.42
C LYS A 73 -8.57 2.34 -17.99
N LYS A 74 -7.59 2.83 -18.76
CA LYS A 74 -7.82 3.93 -19.71
C LYS A 74 -8.93 3.44 -20.64
N THR A 75 -10.16 3.80 -20.32
CA THR A 75 -11.31 3.65 -21.20
C THR A 75 -11.15 4.68 -22.31
N GLY A 76 -11.01 4.20 -23.54
CA GLY A 76 -11.27 4.94 -24.78
C GLY A 76 -10.25 5.99 -25.16
#